data_AF-A0A8T3VQV5-F1
#
_entry.id   AF-A0A8T3VQV5-F1
#
_cell.length_a   1.000
_cell.length_b   1.000
_cell.length_c   1.000
_cell.angle_alpha   90.00
_cell.angle_beta   90.00
_cell.angle_gamma   90.00
#
_symmetry.space_group_name_H-M   'P 1'
#
loop_
_entity.id
_entity.type
_entity.pdbx_description
1 polymer ?
#
loop_
_entity_poly.entity_id
_entity_poly.type
_entity_poly.pdbx_seq_one_letter_code
_entity_poly.pdbx_strand_id
1 'polypeptide(L)' 'MDFEEIGSMLDSAEDLYSAVEPYIEWARSNWMALVLTGEILGAVVAIKFGRYRLGLGWLVAALATIWMGGMG' A
#
# COMPACT_ATOMS: atom_id res chain seq x y z
N MET A 1 -6.56 6.90 -34.85
CA MET A 1 -5.58 6.69 -33.77
C MET A 1 -4.28 6.41 -34.50
N ASP A 2 -3.44 7.42 -34.59
CA ASP A 2 -2.23 7.40 -35.42
C ASP A 2 -1.06 6.79 -34.63
N PHE A 3 -0.11 6.16 -35.32
CA PHE A 3 1.06 5.52 -34.69
C PHE A 3 1.91 6.51 -33.87
N GLU A 4 1.85 7.80 -34.21
CA GLU A 4 2.53 8.90 -33.53
C GLU A 4 1.90 9.21 -32.15
N GLU A 5 0.57 9.08 -32.03
CA GLU A 5 -0.16 9.23 -30.77
C GLU A 5 0.20 8.10 -29.80
N ILE A 6 0.30 6.86 -30.31
CA ILE A 6 0.72 5.68 -29.54
C ILE A 6 2.17 5.82 -29.06
N GLY A 7 3.07 6.34 -29.90
CA GLY A 7 4.46 6.60 -29.53
C GLY A 7 4.59 7.60 -28.38
N SER A 8 3.85 8.72 -28.45
CA SER A 8 3.86 9.74 -27.39
C SER A 8 3.29 9.24 -26.05
N MET A 9 2.29 8.35 -26.09
CA MET A 9 1.72 7.72 -24.90
C MET A 9 2.71 6.74 -24.24
N LEU A 10 3.50 6.03 -25.05
CA LEU A 10 4.54 5.12 -24.58
C LEU A 10 5.70 5.88 -23.92
N ASP A 11 6.19 6.95 -24.55
CA ASP A 11 7.22 7.83 -23.97
C ASP A 11 6.75 8.41 -22.63
N SER A 12 5.50 8.91 -22.60
CA SER A 12 4.91 9.45 -21.36
C SER A 12 4.75 8.38 -20.28
N ALA A 13 4.46 7.13 -20.65
CA ALA A 13 4.35 6.02 -19.71
C ALA A 13 5.72 5.58 -19.19
N GLU A 14 6.77 5.64 -20.00
CA GLU A 14 8.15 5.32 -19.63
C GLU A 14 8.73 6.39 -18.68
N ASP A 15 8.43 7.67 -18.95
CA ASP A 15 8.75 8.78 -18.04
C ASP A 15 8.00 8.66 -16.70
N LEU A 16 6.71 8.32 -16.73
CA LEU A 16 5.93 8.06 -15.52
C LEU A 16 6.44 6.86 -14.75
N TYR A 17 6.81 5.78 -15.44
CA TYR A 17 7.40 4.60 -14.81
C TYR A 17 8.71 4.98 -14.11
N SER A 18 9.61 5.68 -14.80
CA SER A 18 10.88 6.13 -14.26
C SER A 18 10.72 7.07 -13.05
N ALA A 19 9.68 7.92 -13.07
CA ALA A 19 9.36 8.81 -11.95
C ALA A 19 8.77 8.06 -10.73
N VAL A 20 8.05 6.96 -10.96
CA VAL A 20 7.34 6.21 -9.91
C VAL A 20 8.15 5.02 -9.38
N GLU A 21 9.09 4.49 -10.17
CA GLU A 21 10.02 3.41 -9.82
C GLU A 21 10.66 3.56 -8.42
N PRO A 22 11.28 4.71 -8.05
CA PRO A 22 11.89 4.84 -6.72
C PRO A 22 10.87 4.74 -5.58
N TYR A 23 9.62 5.18 -5.81
CA TYR A 23 8.56 5.06 -4.82
C TYR A 23 8.04 3.63 -4.72
N ILE A 24 7.98 2.89 -5.83
CA ILE A 24 7.63 1.47 -5.85
C ILE A 24 8.69 0.66 -5.10
N GLU A 25 9.97 0.91 -5.35
CA GLU A 25 11.06 0.24 -4.63
C GLU A 25 11.02 0.56 -3.13
N TRP A 26 10.81 1.82 -2.77
CA TRP A 26 10.63 2.22 -1.38
C TRP A 26 9.42 1.52 -0.74
N ALA A 27 8.28 1.48 -1.43
CA ALA A 27 7.06 0.84 -0.94
C ALA A 27 7.23 -0.68 -0.82
N ARG A 28 7.99 -1.30 -1.72
CA ARG A 28 8.33 -2.73 -1.65
C ARG A 28 9.22 -3.03 -0.46
N SER A 29 10.24 -2.20 -0.22
CA SER A 29 11.14 -2.32 0.93
C SER A 29 10.42 -2.09 2.27
N ASN A 30 9.43 -1.19 2.28
CA ASN A 30 8.65 -0.83 3.47
C ASN A 30 7.25 -1.46 3.50
N TRP A 31 7.01 -2.50 2.70
CA TRP A 31 5.67 -3.05 2.49
C TRP A 31 4.99 -3.46 3.81
N MET A 32 5.73 -4.15 4.68
CA MET A 32 5.22 -4.56 5.99
C MET A 32 4.85 -3.38 6.88
N ALA A 33 5.64 -2.30 6.87
CA ALA A 33 5.34 -1.10 7.65
C ALA A 33 4.10 -0.36 7.12
N LEU A 34 3.92 -0.34 5.79
CA LEU A 34 2.73 0.23 5.14
C LEU A 34 1.47 -0.55 5.49
N VAL A 35 1.52 -1.89 5.42
CA VAL A 35 0.41 -2.77 5.81
C VAL A 35 0.05 -2.54 7.28
N LEU A 36 1.04 -2.55 8.17
CA LEU A 36 0.83 -2.34 9.60
C LEU A 36 0.19 -0.97 9.90
N THR A 37 0.66 0.08 9.22
CA THR A 37 0.10 1.42 9.35
C THR A 37 -1.36 1.45 8.89
N GLY A 38 -1.68 0.79 7.78
CA GLY A 38 -3.04 0.65 7.28
C GLY A 38 -3.95 -0.09 8.27
N GLU A 39 -3.45 -1.14 8.91
CA GLU A 39 -4.20 -1.92 9.90
C GLU A 39 -4.49 -1.11 11.17
N ILE A 40 -3.51 -0.37 11.68
CA ILE A 40 -3.71 0.52 12.84
C ILE A 40 -4.70 1.62 12.51
N LEU A 41 -4.58 2.28 11.35
CA LEU A 41 -5.53 3.30 10.92
C LEU A 41 -6.94 2.72 10.74
N GLY A 42 -7.05 1.53 10.14
CA GLY A 42 -8.30 0.80 10.00
C GLY A 42 -8.96 0.51 11.35
N ALA A 43 -8.18 0.10 12.35
CA ALA A 43 -8.66 -0.11 13.71
C ALA A 43 -9.19 1.19 14.34
N VAL A 44 -8.41 2.29 14.26
CA VAL A 44 -8.80 3.60 14.81
C VAL A 44 -10.07 4.12 14.15
N VAL A 45 -10.18 4.04 12.83
CA VAL A 45 -11.37 4.44 12.08
C VAL A 45 -12.57 3.59 12.48
N ALA A 46 -12.42 2.25 12.51
CA ALA A 46 -13.51 1.36 12.89
C ALA A 46 -14.03 1.63 14.31
N ILE A 47 -13.14 1.89 15.27
CA ILE A 47 -13.50 2.28 16.64
C ILE A 47 -14.22 3.63 16.65
N LYS A 48 -13.71 4.63 15.93
CA LYS A 48 -14.31 5.97 15.82
C LYS A 48 -15.74 5.93 15.27
N PHE A 49 -16.03 5.02 14.35
CA PHE A 49 -17.37 4.81 13.79
C PHE A 49 -18.24 3.81 14.60
N GLY A 50 -17.82 3.41 15.80
CA GLY A 50 -18.57 2.50 16.67
C GLY A 50 -18.62 1.04 16.19
N ARG A 51 -17.80 0.67 15.19
CA ARG A 51 -17.71 -0.67 14.61
C ARG A 51 -16.62 -1.49 15.31
N TYR A 52 -16.75 -1.67 16.62
CA TYR A 52 -15.73 -2.32 17.47
C TYR A 52 -15.32 -3.73 17.03
N ARG A 53 -16.25 -4.54 16.47
CA ARG A 53 -15.94 -5.88 15.94
C ARG A 53 -14.97 -5.82 14.76
N LEU A 54 -15.09 -4.79 13.91
CA LEU A 54 -14.14 -4.57 12.83
C LEU A 54 -12.83 -3.99 13.34
N GLY A 55 -12.87 -3.11 14.34
CA GLY A 55 -11.66 -2.59 14.99
C GLY A 55 -10.80 -3.70 15.60
N LEU A 56 -11.43 -4.68 16.25
CA LEU A 56 -10.74 -5.89 16.73
C LEU A 56 -10.17 -6.73 15.59
N GLY A 57 -10.90 -6.86 14.47
CA GLY A 57 -10.40 -7.54 13.27
C GLY A 57 -9.13 -6.89 12.72
N TRP A 58 -9.10 -5.55 12.66
CA TRP A 58 -7.93 -4.79 12.24
C TRP A 58 -6.74 -4.91 13.20
N LEU A 59 -6.99 -4.96 14.52
CA LEU A 59 -5.94 -5.22 15.51
C LEU A 59 -5.35 -6.63 15.40
N VAL A 60 -6.19 -7.64 15.14
CA VAL A 60 -5.73 -9.02 14.90
C VAL A 60 -4.91 -9.10 13.62
N ALA A 61 -5.30 -8.37 12.57
CA ALA A 61 -4.52 -8.26 11.35
C ALA A 61 -3.12 -7.63 11.61
N ALA A 62 -3.06 -6.52 12.36
CA ALA A 62 -1.81 -5.91 12.80
C ALA A 62 -0.90 -6.87 13.57
N LEU A 63 -1.47 -7.67 14.48
CA LEU A 63 -0.73 -8.70 15.21
C LEU A 63 -0.17 -9.79 14.29
N ALA A 64 -0.94 -10.21 13.28
CA ALA A 64 -0.47 -11.19 12.29
C ALA A 64 0.66 -10.63 11.42
N THR A 65 0.58 -9.35 11.03
CA THR A 65 1.62 -8.65 10.28
C THR A 65 2.92 -8.52 11.08
N ILE A 66 2.84 -8.18 12.38
CA ILE A 66 4.00 -8.16 13.29
C ILE A 66 4.61 -9.56 13.42
N TRP A 67 3.76 -10.58 13.59
CA TRP A 67 4.21 -11.96 13.75
C TRP A 67 4.93 -12.47 12.49
N MET A 68 4.40 -12.18 11.29
CA MET A 68 5.07 -12.48 10.03
C MET A 68 6.38 -11.69 9.86
N GLY A 69 6.41 -10.41 10.24
CA GLY A 69 7.61 -9.58 10.19
C GLY A 69 8.71 -10.02 11.16
N GLY A 70 8.36 -10.65 12.29
CA GLY A 70 9.32 -11.17 13.27
C GLY A 70 9.86 -12.58 12.98
N MET A 71 9.32 -13.27 11.96
CA MET A 71 9.83 -14.57 11.49
C MET A 71 10.86 -14.46 10.35
N GLY A 72 11.18 -13.23 9.91
CA GLY A 72 12.18 -12.93 8.88
C GLY A 72 13.58 -12.71 9.43
#